data_AF-A0A6J8D2Q5-F1
#
_entry.id   AF-A0A6J8D2Q5-F1
#
_cell.length_a   1.000
_cell.length_b   1.000
_cell.length_c   1.000
_cell.angle_alpha   90.00
_cell.angle_beta   90.00
_cell.angle_gamma   90.00
#
_symmetry.space_group_name_H-M   'P 1'
#
loop_
_entity.id
_entity.type
_entity.pdbx_description
1 polymer ?
#
loop_
_entity_poly.entity_id
_entity_poly.type
_entity_poly.pdbx_seq_one_letter_code
_entity_poly.pdbx_strand_id
1 'polypeptide(L)'
;MALPKLFRKTQVRFSAKDDLNLLKEVLAENPYKDKAKWEAVAQNVKKNVDKVFNVTSRRVRDRTQLLLQQFQKENYEALKRSGTEEEYTEKQQLLQEIQSLAEEEDIEQKEKAQQKDKDEHSVKLIRKRAMEALTPVKISNGRLYSFSVMYLE
;
A
#
# COMPACT_ATOMS: atom_id res chain seq x y z
N MET A 1 1.23 55.61 -8.61
CA MET A 1 2.01 54.36 -8.78
C MET A 1 1.05 53.19 -8.72
N ALA A 2 0.94 52.38 -9.77
CA ALA A 2 0.06 51.21 -9.81
C ALA A 2 0.71 50.02 -9.09
N LEU A 3 -0.04 49.31 -8.24
CA LEU A 3 0.41 48.09 -7.57
C LEU A 3 0.66 46.97 -8.60
N PRO A 4 1.70 46.14 -8.41
CA PRO A 4 1.99 45.04 -9.33
C PRO A 4 0.83 44.05 -9.36
N LYS A 5 0.38 43.68 -10.57
CA LYS A 5 -0.64 42.64 -10.77
C LYS A 5 -0.15 41.33 -10.15
N LEU A 6 -0.87 40.82 -9.16
CA LEU A 6 -0.62 39.48 -8.60
C LEU A 6 -0.75 38.46 -9.74
N PHE A 7 0.37 37.86 -10.14
CA PHE A 7 0.35 36.76 -11.11
C PHE A 7 -0.52 35.63 -10.54
N ARG A 8 -1.70 35.41 -11.14
CA ARG A 8 -2.56 34.29 -10.77
C ARG A 8 -1.77 33.01 -11.03
N LYS A 9 -1.64 32.14 -10.01
CA LYS A 9 -1.08 30.80 -10.19
C LYS A 9 -1.91 30.06 -11.23
N THR A 10 -1.34 29.82 -12.40
CA THR A 10 -2.02 29.11 -13.49
C THR A 10 -2.40 27.71 -13.01
N GLN A 11 -3.68 27.35 -13.16
CA GLN A 11 -4.14 26.01 -12.84
C GLN A 11 -3.45 25.01 -13.79
N VAL A 12 -2.71 24.06 -13.22
CA VAL A 12 -2.12 22.97 -13.99
C VAL A 12 -3.24 22.07 -14.52
N ARG A 13 -3.26 21.88 -15.83
CA ARG A 13 -4.19 20.99 -16.53
C ARG A 13 -3.39 19.95 -17.31
N PHE A 14 -3.61 18.68 -16.97
CA PHE A 14 -3.09 17.54 -17.73
C PHE A 14 -3.90 17.41 -19.02
N SER A 15 -3.20 17.33 -20.15
CA SER A 15 -3.75 16.90 -21.44
C SER A 15 -3.77 15.36 -21.53
N ALA A 16 -4.39 14.77 -22.57
CA ALA A 16 -4.30 13.32 -22.77
C ALA A 16 -2.85 12.85 -22.95
N LYS A 17 -2.04 13.59 -23.71
CA LYS A 17 -0.62 13.27 -23.87
C LYS A 17 0.13 13.28 -22.53
N ASP A 18 -0.18 14.26 -21.67
CA ASP A 18 0.40 14.33 -20.33
C ASP A 18 -0.06 13.12 -19.48
N ASP A 19 -1.33 12.71 -19.59
CA ASP A 19 -1.85 11.52 -18.90
C ASP A 19 -1.16 10.23 -19.40
N LEU A 20 -1.00 10.04 -20.72
CA LEU A 20 -0.32 8.87 -21.28
C LEU A 20 1.12 8.77 -20.80
N ASN A 21 1.86 9.87 -20.87
CA ASN A 21 3.23 9.94 -20.37
C ASN A 21 3.28 9.62 -18.86
N LEU A 22 2.37 10.19 -18.08
CA LEU A 22 2.27 9.88 -16.65
C LEU A 22 2.04 8.38 -16.39
N LEU A 23 1.09 7.76 -17.09
CA LEU A 23 0.77 6.35 -16.87
C LEU A 23 1.92 5.43 -17.28
N LYS A 24 2.63 5.73 -18.38
CA LYS A 24 3.84 5.00 -18.79
C LYS A 24 4.94 5.07 -17.73
N GLU A 25 5.19 6.25 -17.16
CA GLU A 25 6.17 6.43 -16.09
C GLU A 25 5.77 5.68 -14.80
N VAL A 26 4.47 5.64 -14.48
CA VAL A 26 3.97 4.88 -13.32
C VAL A 26 4.21 3.38 -13.50
N LEU A 27 3.99 2.83 -14.71
CA LEU A 27 4.30 1.43 -15.00
C LEU A 27 5.80 1.15 -14.93
N ALA A 28 6.62 2.03 -15.51
CA ALA A 28 8.07 1.84 -15.56
C ALA A 28 8.71 1.85 -14.16
N GLU A 29 8.34 2.80 -13.31
CA GLU A 29 8.90 2.90 -11.95
C GLU A 29 8.23 1.92 -10.98
N ASN A 30 6.93 1.66 -11.17
CA ASN A 30 6.05 0.95 -10.24
C ASN A 30 6.14 1.51 -8.80
N PRO A 31 5.46 2.64 -8.52
CA PRO A 31 5.47 3.29 -7.22
C PRO A 31 4.52 2.66 -6.19
N TYR A 32 3.85 1.56 -6.53
CA TYR A 32 3.02 0.80 -5.59
C TYR A 32 3.90 -0.11 -4.70
N LYS A 33 4.97 -0.66 -5.28
CA LYS A 33 6.03 -1.40 -4.56
C LYS A 33 6.78 -0.54 -3.55
N ASP A 34 7.10 0.69 -3.95
CA ASP A 34 7.81 1.64 -3.11
C ASP A 34 7.27 3.05 -3.33
N LYS A 35 6.65 3.58 -2.27
CA LYS A 35 6.04 4.91 -2.27
C LYS A 35 7.06 6.03 -2.53
N ALA A 36 8.36 5.81 -2.27
CA ALA A 36 9.40 6.80 -2.58
C ALA A 36 9.53 7.05 -4.09
N LYS A 37 9.17 6.07 -4.92
CA LYS A 37 9.28 6.18 -6.38
C LYS A 37 8.27 7.14 -7.01
N TRP A 38 7.23 7.56 -6.27
CA TRP A 38 6.36 8.65 -6.73
C TRP A 38 7.14 9.96 -6.99
N GLU A 39 8.26 10.15 -6.31
CA GLU A 39 9.16 11.27 -6.58
C GLU A 39 9.88 11.09 -7.92
N ALA A 40 10.39 9.90 -8.21
CA ALA A 40 11.02 9.59 -9.50
C ALA A 40 10.04 9.80 -10.67
N VAL A 41 8.81 9.28 -10.55
CA VAL A 41 7.73 9.51 -11.53
C VAL A 41 7.49 11.00 -11.76
N ALA A 42 7.40 11.81 -10.70
CA ALA A 42 7.20 13.24 -10.83
C ALA A 42 8.36 13.94 -11.56
N GLN A 43 9.60 13.55 -11.26
CA GLN A 43 10.77 14.10 -11.94
C GLN A 43 10.80 13.75 -13.43
N ASN A 44 10.46 12.51 -13.80
CA ASN A 44 10.44 12.08 -15.19
C ASN A 44 9.30 12.76 -15.99
N VAL A 45 8.09 12.82 -15.42
CA VAL A 45 6.97 13.54 -16.03
C VAL A 45 7.31 15.02 -16.22
N LYS A 46 8.01 15.64 -15.26
CA LYS A 46 8.44 17.04 -15.37
C LYS A 46 9.44 17.27 -16.51
N LYS A 47 10.33 16.32 -16.80
CA LYS A 47 11.27 16.40 -17.94
C LYS A 47 10.55 16.36 -19.29
N ASN A 48 9.45 15.63 -19.36
CA ASN A 48 8.70 15.37 -20.60
C ASN A 48 7.58 16.39 -20.87
N VAL A 49 7.38 17.36 -19.98
CA VAL A 49 6.33 18.39 -20.10
C VAL A 49 6.99 19.73 -20.40
N ASP A 50 6.70 20.28 -21.59
CA ASP A 50 7.20 21.59 -22.04
C ASP A 50 6.64 22.79 -21.22
N LYS A 51 5.83 22.53 -20.19
CA LYS A 51 5.12 23.53 -19.41
C LYS A 51 5.81 23.77 -18.06
N VAL A 52 5.95 25.04 -17.70
CA VAL A 52 6.53 25.53 -16.43
C VAL A 52 5.55 25.34 -15.25
N PHE A 53 5.05 24.12 -15.04
CA PHE A 53 4.18 23.80 -13.92
C PHE A 53 4.93 23.00 -12.86
N ASN A 54 4.63 23.29 -11.59
CA ASN A 54 5.20 22.56 -10.46
C ASN A 54 4.48 21.19 -10.33
N VAL A 55 4.99 20.20 -11.06
CA VAL A 55 4.59 18.79 -10.96
C VAL A 55 5.27 18.20 -9.72
N THR A 56 4.49 17.85 -8.71
CA THR A 56 4.97 17.23 -7.46
C THR A 56 4.55 15.76 -7.41
N SER A 57 5.26 14.93 -6.64
CA SER A 57 4.92 13.53 -6.37
C SER A 57 3.47 13.35 -5.94
N ARG A 58 2.98 14.21 -5.03
CA ARG A 58 1.57 14.21 -4.64
C ARG A 58 0.64 14.44 -5.84
N ARG A 59 0.97 15.38 -6.71
CA ARG A 59 0.10 15.75 -7.83
C ARG A 59 0.00 14.66 -8.90
N VAL A 60 1.11 14.01 -9.22
CA VAL A 60 1.10 12.88 -10.16
C VAL A 60 0.32 11.70 -9.58
N ARG A 61 0.50 11.41 -8.29
CA ARG A 61 -0.27 10.37 -7.60
C ARG A 61 -1.77 10.66 -7.60
N ASP A 62 -2.17 11.87 -7.19
CA ASP A 62 -3.58 12.27 -7.15
C ASP A 62 -4.19 12.20 -8.55
N ARG A 63 -3.43 12.55 -9.60
CA ARG A 63 -3.88 12.45 -10.99
C ARG A 63 -4.05 10.99 -11.42
N THR A 64 -3.10 10.12 -11.14
CA THR A 64 -3.21 8.67 -11.44
C THR A 64 -4.42 8.06 -10.74
N GLN A 65 -4.63 8.39 -9.46
CA GLN A 65 -5.79 7.89 -8.72
C GLN A 65 -7.11 8.39 -9.29
N LEU A 66 -7.19 9.66 -9.71
CA LEU A 66 -8.37 10.19 -10.38
C LEU A 66 -8.68 9.41 -11.68
N LEU A 67 -7.65 9.12 -12.49
CA LEU A 67 -7.82 8.37 -13.73
C LEU A 67 -8.30 6.95 -13.49
N LEU A 68 -7.74 6.25 -12.48
CA LEU A 68 -8.20 4.93 -12.06
C LEU A 68 -9.66 4.96 -11.59
N GLN A 69 -10.05 5.96 -10.79
CA GLN A 69 -11.44 6.10 -10.34
C GLN A 69 -12.41 6.37 -11.50
N GLN A 70 -11.99 7.14 -12.50
CA GLN A 70 -12.80 7.39 -13.68
C GLN A 70 -12.94 6.13 -14.54
N PHE A 71 -11.86 5.34 -14.66
CA PHE A 71 -11.85 4.06 -15.36
C PHE A 71 -12.77 3.04 -14.69
N GLN A 72 -12.65 2.86 -13.37
CA GLN A 72 -13.49 1.94 -12.58
C GLN A 72 -14.98 2.28 -12.63
N LYS A 73 -15.33 3.57 -12.72
CA LYS A 73 -16.72 4.02 -12.82
C LYS A 73 -17.29 3.95 -14.24
N GLU A 74 -16.56 3.35 -15.18
CA GLU A 74 -16.95 3.29 -16.59
C GLU A 74 -17.29 4.68 -17.14
N ASN A 75 -16.62 5.73 -16.64
CA ASN A 75 -16.84 7.09 -17.10
C ASN A 75 -16.08 7.32 -18.41
N TYR A 76 -16.43 6.51 -19.40
CA TYR A 76 -15.82 6.44 -20.71
C TYR A 76 -15.93 7.79 -21.43
N GLU A 77 -17.00 8.56 -21.19
CA GLU A 77 -17.10 9.92 -21.71
C GLU A 77 -16.03 10.87 -21.16
N ALA A 78 -15.72 10.80 -19.86
CA ALA A 78 -14.68 11.63 -19.27
C ALA A 78 -13.27 11.22 -19.71
N LEU A 79 -13.02 9.92 -19.93
CA LEU A 79 -11.76 9.43 -20.48
C LEU A 79 -11.62 9.79 -21.97
N LYS A 80 -12.68 9.60 -22.77
CA LYS A 80 -12.71 9.82 -24.22
C LYS A 80 -12.62 11.29 -24.59
N ARG A 81 -13.13 12.21 -23.75
CA ARG A 81 -13.04 13.66 -23.99
C ARG A 81 -11.60 14.19 -24.10
N SER A 82 -10.59 13.39 -23.75
CA SER A 82 -9.22 13.87 -23.62
C SER A 82 -8.32 13.70 -24.86
N GLY A 83 -8.68 12.86 -25.84
CA GLY A 83 -7.78 12.57 -26.97
C GLY A 83 -8.46 11.86 -28.16
N THR A 84 -7.63 11.38 -29.08
CA THR A 84 -8.03 10.52 -30.21
C THR A 84 -8.47 9.13 -29.73
N GLU A 85 -9.09 8.35 -30.61
CA GLU A 85 -9.51 6.98 -30.29
C GLU A 85 -8.32 6.07 -29.94
N GLU A 86 -7.20 6.21 -30.64
CA GLU A 86 -5.97 5.46 -30.36
C GLU A 86 -5.39 5.79 -28.97
N GLU A 87 -5.28 7.08 -28.63
CA GLU A 87 -4.82 7.54 -27.32
C GLU A 87 -5.73 7.04 -26.19
N TYR A 88 -7.03 6.94 -26.46
CA TYR A 88 -8.00 6.42 -25.51
C TYR A 88 -7.80 4.91 -25.26
N THR A 89 -7.65 4.11 -26.31
CA THR A 89 -7.42 2.67 -26.19
C THR A 89 -6.12 2.39 -25.44
N GLU A 90 -5.03 3.09 -25.79
CA GLU A 90 -3.76 2.97 -25.07
C GLU A 90 -3.91 3.33 -23.59
N LYS A 91 -4.62 4.43 -23.29
CA LYS A 91 -4.89 4.85 -21.91
C LYS A 91 -5.65 3.79 -21.12
N GLN A 92 -6.62 3.10 -21.73
CA GLN A 92 -7.36 2.03 -21.05
C GLN A 92 -6.46 0.83 -20.73
N GLN A 93 -5.61 0.42 -21.67
CA GLN A 93 -4.64 -0.67 -21.45
C GLN A 93 -3.70 -0.34 -20.29
N LEU A 94 -3.10 0.86 -20.31
CA LEU A 94 -2.22 1.33 -19.24
C LEU A 94 -2.93 1.38 -17.87
N LEU A 95 -4.18 1.83 -17.83
CA LEU A 95 -4.94 1.89 -16.58
C LEU A 95 -5.29 0.51 -16.03
N GLN A 96 -5.58 -0.45 -16.91
CA GLN A 96 -5.81 -1.84 -16.52
C GLN A 96 -4.55 -2.45 -15.90
N GLU A 97 -3.38 -2.28 -16.54
CA GLU A 97 -2.11 -2.77 -16.00
C GLU A 97 -1.74 -2.12 -14.66
N ILE A 98 -1.91 -0.80 -14.54
CA ILE A 98 -1.66 -0.08 -13.27
C ILE A 98 -2.61 -0.55 -12.18
N GLN A 99 -3.87 -0.84 -12.52
CA GLN A 99 -4.83 -1.40 -11.57
C GLN A 99 -4.36 -2.77 -11.05
N SER A 100 -3.91 -3.65 -11.94
CA SER A 100 -3.34 -4.95 -11.53
C SER A 100 -2.13 -4.79 -10.60
N LEU A 101 -1.20 -3.88 -10.91
CA LEU A 101 -0.06 -3.59 -10.02
C LEU A 101 -0.48 -3.13 -8.62
N ALA A 102 -1.52 -2.28 -8.54
CA ALA A 102 -2.02 -1.80 -7.26
C ALA A 102 -2.67 -2.94 -6.45
N GLU A 103 -3.43 -3.81 -7.11
CA GLU A 103 -4.10 -4.96 -6.50
C GLU A 103 -3.10 -6.02 -6.01
N GLU A 104 -2.08 -6.33 -6.82
CA GLU A 104 -0.98 -7.25 -6.45
C GLU A 104 -0.28 -6.80 -5.17
N GLU A 105 0.09 -5.51 -5.08
CA GLU A 105 0.74 -4.96 -3.90
C GLU A 105 -0.16 -4.97 -2.65
N ASP A 106 -1.45 -4.71 -2.82
CA ASP A 106 -2.42 -4.79 -1.72
C ASP A 106 -2.57 -6.23 -1.20
N ILE A 107 -2.53 -7.24 -2.08
CA ILE A 107 -2.55 -8.65 -1.71
C ILE A 107 -1.25 -9.01 -0.96
N GLU A 108 -0.08 -8.68 -1.51
CA GLU A 108 1.20 -8.96 -0.88
C GLU A 108 1.31 -8.32 0.52
N GLN A 109 0.83 -7.09 0.69
CA GLN A 109 0.85 -6.42 2.00
C GLN A 109 -0.05 -7.11 3.02
N LYS A 110 -1.23 -7.59 2.60
CA LYS A 110 -2.13 -8.35 3.47
C LYS A 110 -1.53 -9.69 3.87
N GLU A 111 -0.89 -10.41 2.95
CA GLU A 111 -0.22 -11.68 3.26
C GLU A 111 0.94 -11.49 4.23
N LYS A 112 1.79 -10.46 4.02
CA LYS A 112 2.88 -10.11 4.94
C LYS A 112 2.37 -9.74 6.33
N ALA A 113 1.24 -9.03 6.42
CA ALA A 113 0.61 -8.70 7.70
C ALA A 113 0.09 -9.97 8.41
N GLN A 114 -0.63 -10.84 7.70
CA GLN A 114 -1.14 -12.10 8.26
C GLN A 114 -0.02 -13.03 8.73
N GLN A 115 1.10 -13.08 8.00
CA GLN A 115 2.25 -13.88 8.40
C GLN A 115 2.86 -13.36 9.71
N LYS A 116 3.05 -12.04 9.84
CA LYS A 116 3.54 -11.42 11.08
C LYS A 116 2.64 -11.71 12.28
N ASP A 117 1.32 -11.66 12.09
CA ASP A 117 0.36 -11.97 13.15
C ASP A 117 0.45 -13.44 13.60
N LYS A 118 0.59 -14.37 12.64
CA LYS A 118 0.80 -15.80 12.92
C LYS A 118 2.11 -16.04 13.66
N ASP A 119 3.19 -15.39 13.22
CA ASP A 119 4.51 -15.51 13.84
C ASP A 119 4.46 -14.98 15.28
N GLU A 120 3.87 -13.80 15.52
CA GLU A 120 3.72 -13.23 16.86
C GLU A 120 2.88 -14.12 17.78
N HIS A 121 1.77 -14.67 17.27
CA HIS A 121 0.94 -15.61 18.02
C HIS A 121 1.71 -16.89 18.37
N SER A 122 2.49 -17.44 17.44
CA SER A 122 3.30 -18.63 17.67
C SER A 122 4.36 -18.41 18.76
N VAL A 123 5.05 -17.26 18.74
CA VAL A 123 6.06 -16.88 19.74
C VAL A 123 5.41 -16.75 21.13
N LYS A 124 4.23 -16.12 21.21
CA LYS A 124 3.47 -16.02 22.46
C LYS A 124 3.10 -17.40 23.02
N LEU A 125 2.68 -18.33 22.16
CA LEU A 125 2.31 -19.68 22.57
C LEU A 125 3.51 -20.48 23.09
N ILE A 126 4.66 -20.38 22.42
CA ILE A 126 5.92 -21.01 22.87
C ILE A 126 6.32 -20.47 24.25
N ARG A 127 6.30 -19.14 24.43
CA ARG A 127 6.60 -18.49 25.71
C ARG A 127 5.64 -18.95 26.82
N LYS A 128 4.34 -19.00 26.54
CA LYS A 128 3.32 -19.44 27.50
C LYS A 128 3.57 -20.88 27.96
N ARG A 129 3.80 -21.80 27.02
CA ARG A 129 4.10 -23.21 27.33
C ARG A 129 5.37 -23.38 28.16
N ALA A 130 6.43 -22.64 27.82
CA ALA A 130 7.67 -22.67 28.59
C ALA A 130 7.46 -22.17 30.04
N MET A 131 6.68 -21.10 30.22
CA MET A 131 6.32 -20.60 31.55
C MET A 131 5.48 -21.61 32.35
N GLU A 132 4.49 -22.23 31.71
CA GLU A 132 3.66 -23.27 32.34
C GLU A 132 4.50 -24.47 32.79
N ALA A 133 5.46 -24.92 31.98
CA ALA A 133 6.36 -26.03 32.32
C ALA A 133 7.32 -25.72 33.49
N LEU A 134 7.66 -24.45 33.72
CA LEU A 134 8.50 -24.01 34.82
C LEU A 134 7.72 -23.73 36.11
N THR A 135 6.38 -23.80 36.09
CA THR A 135 5.60 -23.61 37.31
C THR A 135 5.80 -24.81 38.25
N PRO A 136 6.26 -24.59 39.50
CA PRO A 136 6.50 -25.70 40.42
C PRO A 136 5.18 -26.39 40.77
N VAL A 137 5.10 -27.68 40.49
CA VAL A 137 3.98 -28.53 40.92
C VAL A 137 4.01 -28.60 42.45
N LYS A 138 2.97 -28.04 43.10
CA LYS A 138 2.76 -28.25 44.53
C LYS A 138 2.44 -29.73 44.74
N ILE A 139 3.44 -30.51 45.15
CA ILE A 139 3.23 -31.89 45.61
C ILE A 139 2.51 -31.80 46.97
N SER A 140 1.19 -31.93 46.97
CA SER A 140 0.40 -32.13 48.18
C SER A 140 0.06 -33.61 48.34
N ASN A 141 0.93 -34.35 49.01
CA ASN A 141 0.64 -35.65 49.62
C ASN A 141 1.34 -35.63 50.98
N GLY A 142 0.75 -35.91 52.14
CA GLY A 142 -0.54 -36.51 52.46
C GLY A 142 -0.35 -37.13 53.85
N ARG A 143 -1.28 -36.83 54.76
CA ARG A 143 -1.70 -37.63 55.94
C ARG A 143 -0.65 -38.54 56.60
N LEU A 144 -0.22 -38.17 57.81
CA LEU A 144 0.41 -39.06 58.78
C LEU A 144 -0.56 -40.21 59.09
N TYR A 145 -0.29 -41.42 58.62
CA TYR A 145 -0.93 -42.62 59.15
C TYR A 145 -0.21 -42.99 60.45
N SER A 146 -0.91 -42.83 61.58
CA SER A 146 -0.56 -43.49 62.82
C SER A 146 -0.71 -45.00 62.62
N PHE A 147 0.38 -45.71 62.30
CA PHE A 147 0.43 -47.16 62.40
C PHE A 147 0.77 -47.50 63.84
N SER A 148 -0.27 -47.52 64.68
CA SER A 148 -0.28 -48.41 65.83
C SER A 148 -0.31 -49.85 65.31
N VAL A 149 0.33 -50.74 66.05
CA VAL A 149 0.42 -52.19 65.87
C VAL A 149 1.52 -52.64 64.89
N MET A 150 2.63 -53.14 65.45
CA MET A 150 3.23 -54.42 65.08
C MET A 150 3.82 -55.07 66.34
N TYR A 151 3.40 -56.33 66.54
CA TYR A 151 3.69 -57.26 67.63
C TYR A 151 5.18 -57.59 67.79
N LEU A 152 5.60 -57.96 69.01
CA LEU A 152 6.62 -58.98 69.27
C LEU A 152 6.26 -59.69 70.60
N GLU A 153 6.41 -61.02 70.56
CA GLU A 153 5.94 -62.08 71.48
C GLU A 153 6.25 -61.88 72.98
#